data_AF-A0A653YFZ6-F1
#
_entry.id   AF-A0A653YFZ6-F1
#
_cell.length_a   1.000
_cell.length_b   1.000
_cell.length_c   1.000
_cell.angle_alpha   90.00
_cell.angle_beta   90.00
_cell.angle_gamma   90.00
#
_symmetry.space_group_name_H-M   'P 1'
#
loop_
_entity.id
_entity.type
_entity.pdbx_description
1 polymer ?
#
loop_
_entity_poly.entity_id
_entity_poly.type
_entity_poly.pdbx_seq_one_letter_code
_entity_poly.pdbx_strand_id
1 'polypeptide(L)' 'MDFYKNNIGINKVRIGVIIASVFLLAINIYLSISENEIKYLAIIANLLLILGMFMSIKNSKKQNS' A
#
# COMPACT_ATOMS: atom_id res chain seq x y z
N MET A 1 23.30 -18.31 7.87
CA MET A 1 21.91 -18.78 8.12
C MET A 1 20.96 -17.57 8.05
N ASP A 2 21.13 -16.67 7.07
CA ASP A 2 20.65 -15.28 7.22
C ASP A 2 19.52 -14.86 6.25
N PHE A 3 19.12 -15.74 5.33
CA PHE A 3 18.05 -15.44 4.38
C PHE A 3 16.66 -15.30 5.02
N TYR A 4 16.40 -16.05 6.11
CA TYR A 4 15.09 -16.01 6.78
C TYR A 4 14.87 -14.75 7.62
N LYS A 5 15.94 -14.14 8.14
CA LYS A 5 15.84 -12.94 8.99
C LYS A 5 15.49 -11.68 8.19
N ASN A 6 15.97 -11.58 6.95
CA ASN A 6 15.66 -10.45 6.05
C ASN A 6 14.20 -10.44 5.57
N ASN A 7 13.59 -11.61 5.37
CA ASN A 7 12.22 -11.70 4.87
C ASN A 7 11.19 -11.12 5.87
N ILE A 8 11.42 -11.29 7.18
CA ILE A 8 10.54 -10.75 8.23
C ILE A 8 10.61 -9.22 8.27
N GLY A 9 11.81 -8.65 8.11
CA GLY A 9 12.02 -7.20 8.04
C GLY A 9 11.32 -6.57 6.83
N ILE A 10 11.49 -7.17 5.65
CA ILE A 10 10.86 -6.72 4.40
C ILE A 10 9.32 -6.74 4.52
N ASN A 11 8.77 -7.76 5.18
CA ASN A 11 7.33 -7.87 5.34
C ASN A 11 6.74 -6.78 6.26
N LYS A 12 7.45 -6.41 7.33
CA LYS A 12 7.07 -5.28 8.20
C LYS A 12 7.13 -3.95 7.46
N VAL A 13 8.18 -3.73 6.66
CA VAL A 13 8.32 -2.51 5.83
C VAL A 13 7.18 -2.43 4.81
N ARG A 14 6.84 -3.53 4.12
CA ARG A 14 5.70 -3.56 3.18
C ARG A 14 4.38 -3.22 3.85
N ILE A 15 4.11 -3.80 5.03
CA ILE A 15 2.89 -3.49 5.79
C ILE A 15 2.86 -2.01 6.20
N GLY A 16 3.99 -1.46 6.65
CA GLY A 16 4.10 -0.04 6.98
C GLY A 16 3.80 0.87 5.78
N VAL A 17 4.31 0.52 4.60
CA VAL A 17 4.03 1.26 3.35
C VAL A 17 2.54 1.20 3.00
N ILE A 18 1.88 0.05 3.12
CA ILE A 18 0.43 -0.07 2.87
C ILE A 18 -0.36 0.85 3.79
N ILE A 19 -0.06 0.84 5.09
CA ILE A 19 -0.75 1.69 6.07
C ILE A 19 -0.54 3.18 5.73
N ALA A 20 0.69 3.57 5.39
CA ALA A 20 0.99 4.94 4.97
C ALA A 20 0.24 5.35 3.71
N SER A 21 0.16 4.47 2.69
CA SER A 21 -0.60 4.72 1.46
C SER A 21 -2.10 4.88 1.70
N VAL A 22 -2.68 4.09 2.61
CA VAL A 22 -4.09 4.22 3.00
C VAL A 22 -4.33 5.56 3.71
N PHE A 23 -3.43 5.97 4.60
CA PHE A 23 -3.53 7.24 5.31
C PHE A 23 -3.44 8.44 4.34
N LEU A 24 -2.51 8.39 3.39
CA LEU A 24 -2.36 9.38 2.31
C LEU A 24 -3.60 9.45 1.41
N LEU A 25 -4.23 8.32 1.12
CA LEU A 25 -5.49 8.28 0.37
C LEU A 25 -6.60 8.99 1.13
N ALA A 26 -6.73 8.76 2.43
CA ALA A 26 -7.74 9.41 3.27
C ALA A 26 -7.55 10.93 3.31
N ILE A 27 -6.31 11.40 3.46
CA ILE A 27 -5.97 12.83 3.42
C ILE A 27 -6.31 13.44 2.05
N ASN A 28 -5.94 12.76 0.96
CA ASN A 28 -6.26 13.24 -0.39
C ASN A 28 -7.78 13.34 -0.63
N ILE A 29 -8.56 12.36 -0.17
CA ILE A 29 -10.02 12.41 -0.26
C ILE A 29 -10.57 13.58 0.54
N TYR A 30 -10.10 13.78 1.78
CA TYR A 30 -10.54 14.88 2.63
C TYR A 30 -10.24 16.25 2.01
N LEU A 31 -9.03 16.46 1.50
CA LEU A 31 -8.65 17.69 0.79
C LEU A 31 -9.47 17.88 -0.48
N SER A 32 -9.68 16.83 -1.29
CA SER A 32 -10.52 16.92 -2.49
C SER A 32 -11.97 17.31 -2.17
N ILE A 33 -12.53 16.82 -1.06
CA ILE A 33 -13.87 17.21 -0.61
C ILE A 33 -13.86 18.68 -0.16
N SER A 34 -12.83 19.12 0.56
CA SER A 34 -12.70 20.50 1.04
C SER A 34 -12.51 21.50 -0.10
N GLU A 35 -11.79 21.13 -1.17
CA GLU A 35 -11.56 21.95 -2.35
C GLU A 35 -12.75 21.89 -3.34
N ASN A 36 -13.75 21.03 -3.08
CA ASN A 36 -14.88 20.73 -3.98
C ASN A 36 -14.46 20.22 -5.38
N GLU A 37 -13.19 19.89 -5.55
CA GLU A 37 -12.59 19.27 -6.73
C GLU A 37 -12.19 17.84 -6.38
N ILE A 38 -13.05 16.88 -6.72
CA ILE A 38 -12.74 15.47 -6.54
C ILE A 38 -11.74 15.05 -7.62
N LYS A 39 -10.47 14.86 -7.23
CA LYS A 39 -9.40 14.37 -8.09
C LYS A 39 -9.51 12.85 -8.20
N TYR A 40 -10.56 12.38 -8.88
CA TYR A 40 -10.87 10.96 -9.10
C TYR A 40 -9.66 10.15 -9.59
N LEU A 41 -8.82 10.76 -10.43
CA LEU A 41 -7.59 10.16 -10.92
C LEU A 41 -6.61 9.80 -9.79
N ALA A 42 -6.45 10.69 -8.81
CA ALA A 42 -5.55 10.49 -7.67
C ALA A 42 -6.07 9.42 -6.70
N ILE A 43 -7.39 9.34 -6.53
CA ILE A 43 -8.05 8.30 -5.72
C ILE A 43 -7.86 6.92 -6.37
N ILE A 44 -8.12 6.82 -7.67
CA ILE A 44 -7.98 5.57 -8.44
C ILE A 44 -6.52 5.10 -8.47
N ALA A 45 -5.56 6.02 -8.69
CA ALA A 45 -4.14 5.69 -8.69
C ALA A 45 -3.67 5.13 -7.34
N ASN A 46 -4.12 5.71 -6.22
CA ASN A 46 -3.81 5.23 -4.88
C ASN A 46 -4.43 3.85 -4.60
N LEU A 47 -5.68 3.61 -5.00
CA LEU A 47 -6.33 2.30 -4.90
C LEU A 47 -5.58 1.23 -5.69
N LEU A 48 -5.12 1.55 -6.89
CA LEU A 48 -4.35 0.62 -7.73
C LEU A 48 -3.00 0.27 -7.09
N LEU A 49 -2.33 1.25 -6.49
CA LEU A 49 -1.10 1.06 -5.71
C LEU A 49 -1.30 0.10 -4.53
N ILE A 50 -2.37 0.30 -3.75
CA ILE A 50 -2.71 -0.57 -2.60
C ILE A 50 -2.99 -2.00 -3.07
N LEU A 51 -3.75 -2.18 -4.16
CA LEU A 51 -4.03 -3.49 -4.74
C LEU A 51 -2.77 -4.19 -5.27
N GLY A 52 -1.88 -3.46 -5.94
CA GLY A 52 -0.60 -3.99 -6.42
C GLY A 52 0.29 -4.46 -5.26
N MET A 53 0.34 -3.70 -4.16
CA MET A 53 1.05 -4.11 -2.94
C MET A 53 0.43 -5.36 -2.31
N PHE A 54 -0.90 -5.45 -2.26
CA PHE A 54 -1.60 -6.62 -1.70
C PHE A 54 -1.36 -7.90 -2.51
N MET A 55 -1.41 -7.82 -3.84
CA MET A 55 -1.06 -8.93 -4.73
C MET A 55 0.40 -9.35 -4.59
N SER A 56 1.32 -8.38 -4.47
CA SER A 56 2.74 -8.64 -4.22
C SER A 56 2.97 -9.39 -2.91
N ILE A 57 2.24 -9.03 -1.83
CA ILE A 57 2.29 -9.76 -0.56
C ILE A 57 1.74 -11.19 -0.73
N LYS A 58 0.57 -11.35 -1.36
CA LYS A 58 -0.04 -12.67 -1.59
C LYS A 58 0.89 -13.60 -2.39
N ASN A 59 1.53 -13.10 -3.44
CA ASN A 59 2.49 -13.87 -4.23
C ASN A 59 3.76 -14.20 -3.44
N SER A 60 4.30 -13.26 -2.65
CA SER A 60 5.48 -13.52 -1.82
C SER A 60 5.25 -14.58 -0.74
N LYS A 61 4.00 -14.73 -0.26
CA LYS A 61 3.60 -15.79 0.68
C LYS A 61 3.49 -17.16 -0.01
N LYS A 62 3.10 -17.20 -1.29
CA LYS A 62 2.95 -18.43 -2.08
C LYS A 62 4.29 -19.03 -2.55
N GLN A 63 5.35 -18.22 -2.63
CA GLN A 63 6.70 -18.68 -2.99
C GLN A 63 7.53 -19.21 -1.81
N ASN A 64 7.09 -18.98 -0.57
CA ASN A 64 7.75 -19.41 0.68
C ASN A 64 7.04 -20.60 1.37
N SER A 65 6.09 -21.27 0.70
CA SER A 65 5.35 -22.43 1.20
C SER A 65 5.47 -23.60 0.24
#